data_AF-A0A9X3X6N1-F1
#
_entry.id   AF-A0A9X3X6N1-F1
#
_cell.length_a   1.000
_cell.length_b   1.000
_cell.length_c   1.000
_cell.angle_alpha   90.00
_cell.angle_beta   90.00
_cell.angle_gamma   90.00
#
_symmetry.space_group_name_H-M   'P 1'
#
loop_
_entity.id
_entity.type
_entity.pdbx_description
1 polymer ?
#
loop_
_entity_poly.entity_id
_entity_poly.type
_entity_poly.pdbx_seq_one_letter_code
_entity_poly.pdbx_strand_id
1 'polypeptide(L)'
;MATMLAALRSFASVLVPGITLAATLTGCFGGGGKDAAPPAGQDVEITDGNEPDETGGDEPMTPPPGDEPVVEVGEEEQAAGPCAKVETFTFTKSGDTKIASIDGEPVAWFTHGGYSVRMIGASRTFGAADKSVATVTTTSWVRTLSEPFDIEKTSETMLSAWLNAARGVNCDAGTQDVLAISYDYVEGGSEDARYALGADFHDFLGLDWDPIDALKILPDLGLEGALDCSGYMRLVWGSRTNFTFDGKDASIPLSLKSLTGHLPRTSEDMYRAGTGKILIPFRTQPAGAPSFQGAPTTTELASLEPGDLVFFDTTCSYAIATAILCSKNPSAISHVGMFVGRDSGGNYRFISSRTTANGPTVGNTGGWSIFNAGVDGTGSYPQRFRAARRL
;
A
#
# COMPACT_ATOMS: atom_id res chain seq x y z
N MET A 1 78.59 17.14 34.24
CA MET A 1 78.68 18.56 34.68
C MET A 1 77.29 19.13 34.55
N ALA A 2 76.50 19.20 35.64
CA ALA A 2 76.41 20.36 36.55
C ALA A 2 75.85 21.60 35.78
N THR A 3 74.77 22.29 36.13
CA THR A 3 74.04 22.47 37.39
C THR A 3 72.75 23.27 37.09
N MET A 4 71.66 23.05 37.86
CA MET A 4 70.76 24.02 38.56
C MET A 4 70.44 25.42 37.96
N LEU A 5 69.26 26.05 38.10
CA LEU A 5 68.34 26.25 39.25
C LEU A 5 67.04 26.96 38.70
N ALA A 6 65.81 26.49 38.99
CA ALA A 6 64.76 27.06 39.89
C ALA A 6 64.33 28.54 39.64
N ALA A 7 63.08 29.04 39.83
CA ALA A 7 61.76 28.55 40.24
C ALA A 7 60.72 29.72 40.17
N LEU A 8 59.42 29.39 40.23
CA LEU A 8 58.23 30.07 40.83
C LEU A 8 57.00 29.85 39.92
N ARG A 9 56.11 28.88 40.17
CA ARG A 9 54.95 28.83 41.11
C ARG A 9 54.00 30.05 41.02
N SER A 10 52.79 29.87 40.48
CA SER A 10 51.56 29.85 41.30
C SER A 10 50.28 29.37 40.55
N PHE A 11 49.60 28.45 41.22
CA PHE A 11 48.19 28.02 41.23
C PHE A 11 47.10 28.76 40.42
N ALA A 12 46.22 27.98 39.76
CA ALA A 12 44.84 27.74 40.25
C ALA A 12 44.09 26.68 39.40
N SER A 13 43.53 25.69 40.11
CA SER A 13 42.69 24.60 39.60
C SER A 13 41.26 25.05 39.33
N VAL A 14 40.59 24.56 38.29
CA VAL A 14 39.12 24.40 38.25
C VAL A 14 38.75 23.11 37.50
N LEU A 15 37.78 22.42 38.11
CA LEU A 15 37.14 21.15 37.80
C LEU A 15 36.73 20.91 36.34
N VAL A 16 36.81 19.64 35.94
CA VAL A 16 36.10 19.03 34.82
C VAL A 16 34.89 18.25 35.36
N PRO A 17 33.68 18.51 34.85
CA PRO A 17 32.70 17.46 34.57
C PRO A 17 32.47 17.44 33.04
N GLY A 18 32.58 16.31 32.35
CA GLY A 18 31.60 15.22 32.45
C GLY A 18 30.31 15.62 31.72
N ILE A 19 30.37 15.81 30.39
CA ILE A 19 29.18 16.04 29.55
C ILE A 19 29.08 14.92 28.52
N THR A 20 28.01 14.17 28.68
CA THR A 20 27.47 13.14 27.79
C THR A 20 27.13 13.77 26.43
N LEU A 21 27.68 13.23 25.35
CA LEU A 21 27.39 13.66 23.99
C LEU A 21 26.07 13.05 23.54
N ALA A 22 24.96 13.78 23.69
CA ALA A 22 23.70 13.46 23.03
C ALA A 22 23.79 13.94 21.57
N ALA A 23 23.78 12.99 20.62
CA ALA A 23 23.68 13.28 19.21
C ALA A 23 22.24 13.70 18.88
N THR A 24 21.98 15.00 18.84
CA THR A 24 20.76 15.56 18.26
C THR A 24 20.82 15.46 16.74
N LEU A 25 19.97 14.63 16.14
CA LEU A 25 19.67 14.68 14.71
C LEU A 25 19.20 16.10 14.38
N THR A 26 20.01 16.81 13.60
CA THR A 26 19.67 18.10 13.04
C THR A 26 19.19 17.85 11.62
N GLY A 27 17.90 18.06 11.36
CA GLY A 27 17.34 17.82 10.04
C GLY A 27 15.87 18.18 9.92
N CYS A 28 15.46 19.36 10.39
CA CYS A 28 14.24 20.06 9.97
C CYS A 28 14.15 21.40 10.70
N PHE A 29 14.71 22.47 10.13
CA PHE A 29 14.22 23.83 10.37
C PHE A 29 14.58 24.71 9.17
N GLY A 30 13.57 25.05 8.38
CA GLY A 30 13.61 26.13 7.42
C GLY A 30 13.73 27.48 8.13
N GLY A 31 14.55 28.37 7.58
CA GLY A 31 14.79 29.70 8.11
C GLY A 31 13.53 30.57 8.04
N GLY A 32 13.18 31.16 9.18
CA GLY A 32 12.25 32.28 9.27
C GLY A 32 12.96 33.61 9.02
N GLY A 33 12.50 34.34 8.01
CA GLY A 33 12.68 35.79 7.87
C GLY A 33 11.30 36.45 8.03
N LYS A 34 11.20 37.42 8.94
CA LYS A 34 9.98 38.09 9.37
C LYS A 34 9.44 39.05 8.29
N ASP A 35 8.12 39.06 8.14
CA ASP A 35 7.22 40.22 8.05
C ASP A 35 6.05 39.99 7.07
N ALA A 36 4.86 40.45 7.50
CA ALA A 36 3.55 40.42 6.85
C ALA A 36 2.72 39.12 6.99
N ALA A 37 1.75 39.18 7.91
CA ALA A 37 0.63 38.23 7.98
C ALA A 37 -0.29 38.37 6.76
N PRO A 38 -0.71 37.27 6.11
CA PRO A 38 -1.87 37.27 5.23
C PRO A 38 -3.14 36.82 5.98
N PRO A 39 -4.33 37.20 5.49
CA PRO A 39 -5.58 36.98 6.20
C PRO A 39 -6.03 35.53 6.12
N ALA A 40 -6.77 35.10 7.14
CA ALA A 40 -7.53 33.86 7.13
C ALA A 40 -8.49 33.83 5.94
N GLY A 41 -8.20 32.97 4.96
CA GLY A 41 -9.10 32.61 3.88
C GLY A 41 -9.93 31.42 4.31
N GLN A 42 -11.23 31.63 4.42
CA GLN A 42 -12.25 30.63 4.68
C GLN A 42 -12.33 29.66 3.49
N ASP A 43 -12.19 28.37 3.74
CA ASP A 43 -12.67 27.35 2.82
C ASP A 43 -14.20 27.39 2.86
N VAL A 44 -14.80 28.00 1.83
CA VAL A 44 -16.25 28.05 1.65
C VAL A 44 -16.68 26.77 0.93
N GLU A 45 -17.37 25.95 1.70
CA GLU A 45 -18.13 24.77 1.32
C GLU A 45 -19.26 25.16 0.33
N ILE A 46 -19.41 24.40 -0.76
CA ILE A 46 -20.59 24.45 -1.63
C ILE A 46 -21.53 23.35 -1.16
N THR A 47 -22.55 23.73 -0.41
CA THR A 47 -23.75 22.92 -0.14
C THR A 47 -24.87 23.41 -1.04
N ASP A 48 -25.56 22.50 -1.74
CA ASP A 48 -26.96 22.52 -2.22
C ASP A 48 -27.10 21.46 -3.34
N GLY A 49 -28.11 20.59 -3.43
CA GLY A 49 -29.31 20.37 -2.64
C GLY A 49 -30.20 19.26 -3.26
N ASN A 50 -31.20 18.85 -2.49
CA ASN A 50 -32.49 18.21 -2.83
C ASN A 50 -32.54 16.83 -3.52
N GLU A 51 -32.79 15.81 -2.71
CA GLU A 51 -33.58 14.63 -3.07
C GLU A 51 -35.08 14.93 -3.01
N PRO A 52 -35.91 14.34 -3.88
CA PRO A 52 -37.33 14.15 -3.60
C PRO A 52 -37.70 12.70 -3.29
N ASP A 53 -38.71 12.65 -2.43
CA ASP A 53 -39.41 11.60 -1.70
C ASP A 53 -39.95 10.40 -2.50
N GLU A 54 -40.16 9.30 -1.76
CA GLU A 54 -40.77 8.04 -2.17
C GLU A 54 -42.25 8.20 -2.58
N THR A 55 -42.70 7.41 -3.56
CA THR A 55 -44.09 6.93 -3.60
C THR A 55 -44.14 5.51 -4.17
N GLY A 56 -44.92 4.66 -3.50
CA GLY A 56 -45.00 3.22 -3.74
C GLY A 56 -45.83 2.80 -4.96
N GLY A 57 -45.81 1.49 -5.22
CA GLY A 57 -46.63 0.83 -6.21
C GLY A 57 -46.42 -0.69 -6.23
N ASP A 58 -47.38 -1.38 -5.62
CA ASP A 58 -47.94 -2.72 -5.90
C ASP A 58 -47.08 -3.82 -6.55
N GLU A 59 -46.90 -4.90 -5.78
CA GLU A 59 -46.48 -6.22 -6.25
C GLU A 59 -47.56 -6.90 -7.11
N PRO A 60 -47.16 -7.68 -8.14
CA PRO A 60 -47.97 -8.78 -8.64
C PRO A 60 -47.38 -10.14 -8.23
N MET A 61 -48.26 -11.00 -7.68
CA MET A 61 -48.01 -12.40 -7.33
C MET A 61 -47.50 -13.23 -8.53
N THR A 62 -46.42 -13.99 -8.30
CA THR A 62 -45.98 -15.09 -9.16
C THR A 62 -46.63 -16.43 -8.75
N PRO A 63 -47.08 -17.27 -9.70
CA PRO A 63 -47.58 -18.63 -9.44
C PRO A 63 -46.44 -19.63 -9.17
N PRO A 64 -46.73 -20.81 -8.59
CA PRO A 64 -45.70 -21.74 -8.10
C PRO A 64 -44.98 -22.49 -9.24
N PRO A 65 -43.73 -22.93 -9.05
CA PRO A 65 -43.00 -23.67 -10.07
C PRO A 65 -43.53 -25.11 -10.16
N GLY A 66 -43.78 -25.55 -11.39
CA GLY A 66 -44.06 -26.95 -11.74
C GLY A 66 -42.76 -27.75 -11.92
N ASP A 67 -42.85 -29.03 -11.61
CA ASP A 67 -41.78 -30.02 -11.72
C ASP A 67 -41.24 -30.15 -13.15
N GLU A 68 -39.94 -29.89 -13.34
CA GLU A 68 -39.19 -30.31 -14.51
C GLU A 68 -38.12 -31.36 -14.15
N PRO A 69 -37.83 -32.32 -15.04
CA PRO A 69 -37.06 -33.51 -14.71
C PRO A 69 -35.57 -33.22 -14.53
N VAL A 70 -34.99 -33.81 -13.50
CA VAL A 70 -33.55 -33.83 -13.24
C VAL A 70 -32.86 -34.59 -14.37
N VAL A 71 -32.07 -33.86 -15.17
CA VAL A 71 -31.08 -34.43 -16.07
C VAL A 71 -29.81 -34.64 -15.25
N GLU A 72 -29.46 -35.90 -14.97
CA GLU A 72 -28.13 -36.24 -14.46
C GLU A 72 -27.09 -35.92 -15.54
N VAL A 73 -26.34 -34.83 -15.31
CA VAL A 73 -25.14 -34.51 -16.09
C VAL A 73 -23.98 -35.25 -15.43
N GLY A 74 -23.29 -36.06 -16.23
CA GLY A 74 -22.15 -36.86 -15.79
C GLY A 74 -21.04 -36.01 -15.18
N GLU A 75 -20.32 -36.62 -14.25
CA GLU A 75 -19.16 -36.04 -13.58
C GLU A 75 -18.10 -35.59 -14.60
N GLU A 76 -18.07 -34.30 -14.92
CA GLU A 76 -16.88 -33.65 -15.45
C GLU A 76 -15.80 -33.70 -14.36
N GLU A 77 -14.61 -34.15 -14.73
CA GLU A 77 -13.42 -34.22 -13.87
C GLU A 77 -13.18 -32.83 -13.26
N GLN A 78 -13.52 -32.69 -11.98
CA GLN A 78 -13.61 -31.40 -11.32
C GLN A 78 -12.21 -30.80 -11.20
N ALA A 79 -11.97 -29.72 -11.95
CA ALA A 79 -10.76 -28.91 -11.81
C ALA A 79 -10.46 -28.67 -10.33
N ALA A 80 -9.20 -28.88 -9.93
CA ALA A 80 -8.80 -28.76 -8.53
C ALA A 80 -9.30 -27.43 -7.96
N GLY A 81 -10.17 -27.50 -6.94
CA GLY A 81 -10.78 -26.31 -6.33
C GLY A 81 -9.72 -25.29 -5.89
N PRO A 82 -10.09 -24.02 -5.66
CA PRO A 82 -9.14 -22.91 -5.50
C PRO A 82 -8.09 -23.09 -4.39
N CYS A 83 -8.36 -24.00 -3.44
CA CYS A 83 -7.47 -24.31 -2.31
C CYS A 83 -6.96 -25.76 -2.32
N ALA A 84 -7.42 -26.59 -3.25
CA ALA A 84 -6.95 -27.96 -3.35
C ALA A 84 -5.46 -27.97 -3.77
N LYS A 85 -4.74 -28.93 -3.22
CA LYS A 85 -3.39 -29.25 -3.68
C LYS A 85 -3.46 -29.72 -5.13
N VAL A 86 -2.52 -29.25 -5.92
CA VAL A 86 -2.41 -29.58 -7.34
C VAL A 86 -1.17 -30.45 -7.52
N GLU A 87 -1.32 -31.52 -8.30
CA GLU A 87 -0.20 -32.43 -8.60
C GLU A 87 0.83 -31.76 -9.53
N THR A 88 0.34 -31.08 -10.57
CA THR A 88 1.18 -30.47 -11.60
C THR A 88 0.76 -29.03 -11.88
N PHE A 89 1.72 -28.10 -11.80
CA PHE A 89 1.60 -26.78 -12.41
C PHE A 89 2.41 -26.75 -13.70
N THR A 90 1.90 -26.04 -14.69
CA THR A 90 2.69 -25.63 -15.86
C THR A 90 3.14 -24.19 -15.69
N PHE A 91 4.33 -23.85 -16.20
CA PHE A 91 4.87 -22.51 -16.07
C PHE A 91 5.21 -21.94 -17.44
N THR A 92 4.82 -20.68 -17.67
CA THR A 92 5.18 -19.92 -18.87
C THR A 92 5.82 -18.59 -18.47
N LYS A 93 6.68 -18.05 -19.32
CA LYS A 93 7.33 -16.75 -19.13
C LYS A 93 6.74 -15.73 -20.10
N SER A 94 6.33 -14.57 -19.59
CA SER A 94 5.90 -13.42 -20.37
C SER A 94 6.62 -12.17 -19.87
N GLY A 95 7.65 -11.74 -20.61
CA GLY A 95 8.56 -10.68 -20.17
C GLY A 95 9.23 -11.03 -18.84
N ASP A 96 8.99 -10.21 -17.83
CA ASP A 96 9.53 -10.37 -16.48
C ASP A 96 8.58 -11.14 -15.53
N THR A 97 7.50 -11.70 -16.05
CA THR A 97 6.52 -12.44 -15.25
C THR A 97 6.58 -13.92 -15.58
N LYS A 98 6.63 -14.77 -14.55
CA LYS A 98 6.37 -16.20 -14.67
C LYS A 98 4.93 -16.47 -14.25
N ILE A 99 4.18 -17.17 -15.11
CA ILE A 99 2.76 -17.47 -14.95
C ILE A 99 2.64 -18.96 -14.68
N ALA A 100 2.02 -19.32 -13.56
CA ALA A 100 1.67 -20.69 -13.25
C ALA A 100 0.23 -20.98 -13.71
N SER A 101 0.02 -22.13 -14.33
CA SER A 101 -1.28 -22.57 -14.81
C SER A 101 -1.63 -23.99 -14.35
N ILE A 102 -2.92 -24.24 -14.16
CA ILE A 102 -3.53 -25.56 -13.91
C ILE A 102 -4.39 -25.86 -15.13
N ASP A 103 -4.17 -27.00 -15.78
CA ASP A 103 -4.94 -27.42 -16.97
C ASP A 103 -5.00 -26.34 -18.08
N GLY A 104 -3.92 -25.56 -18.21
CA GLY A 104 -3.81 -24.46 -19.17
C GLY A 104 -4.30 -23.10 -18.66
N GLU A 105 -5.10 -23.06 -17.59
CA GLU A 105 -5.66 -21.82 -17.03
C GLU A 105 -4.69 -21.12 -16.06
N PRO A 106 -4.36 -19.84 -16.26
CA PRO A 106 -3.49 -19.08 -15.35
C PRO A 106 -4.07 -18.93 -13.94
N VAL A 107 -3.28 -19.31 -12.93
CA VAL A 107 -3.68 -19.25 -11.52
C VAL A 107 -2.75 -18.44 -10.63
N ALA A 108 -1.53 -18.12 -11.07
CA ALA A 108 -0.62 -17.27 -10.31
C ALA A 108 0.39 -16.54 -11.18
N TRP A 109 0.82 -15.37 -10.72
CA TRP A 109 1.77 -14.49 -11.41
C TRP A 109 2.89 -14.09 -10.46
N PHE A 110 4.12 -14.40 -10.86
CA PHE A 110 5.36 -14.06 -10.15
C PHE A 110 6.13 -13.03 -10.99
N THR A 111 6.39 -11.85 -10.45
CA THR A 111 7.13 -10.79 -11.16
C THR A 111 8.58 -10.76 -10.71
N HIS A 112 9.53 -10.79 -11.65
CA HIS A 112 10.97 -10.77 -11.35
C HIS A 112 11.33 -9.56 -10.48
N GLY A 113 12.08 -9.80 -9.42
CA GLY A 113 12.46 -8.83 -8.39
C GLY A 113 11.37 -8.53 -7.37
N GLY A 114 10.15 -9.06 -7.55
CA GLY A 114 9.01 -8.84 -6.67
C GLY A 114 8.89 -9.87 -5.55
N TYR A 115 8.44 -9.45 -4.39
CA TYR A 115 8.01 -10.29 -3.29
C TYR A 115 6.56 -10.74 -3.43
N SER A 116 5.72 -9.90 -4.04
CA SER A 116 4.29 -10.16 -4.17
C SER A 116 4.01 -11.22 -5.24
N VAL A 117 3.08 -12.11 -4.92
CA VAL A 117 2.54 -13.11 -5.83
C VAL A 117 1.03 -12.96 -5.84
N ARG A 118 0.49 -12.60 -7.00
CA ARG A 118 -0.96 -12.63 -7.22
C ARG A 118 -1.38 -14.04 -7.58
N MET A 119 -2.47 -14.50 -6.99
CA MET A 119 -3.06 -15.82 -7.22
C MET A 119 -4.57 -15.69 -7.45
N ILE A 120 -5.14 -16.64 -8.19
CA ILE A 120 -6.59 -16.85 -8.25
C ILE A 120 -6.98 -17.80 -7.12
N GLY A 121 -7.99 -17.43 -6.34
CA GLY A 121 -8.56 -18.24 -5.28
C GLY A 121 -10.07 -18.02 -5.13
N ALA A 122 -10.62 -18.42 -3.99
CA ALA A 122 -12.04 -18.25 -3.70
C ALA A 122 -12.45 -16.76 -3.77
N SER A 123 -13.65 -16.52 -4.30
CA SER A 123 -14.23 -15.17 -4.35
C SER A 123 -14.56 -14.68 -2.94
N ARG A 124 -14.27 -13.41 -2.68
CA ARG A 124 -14.55 -12.74 -1.40
C ARG A 124 -14.79 -11.26 -1.62
N THR A 125 -15.49 -10.65 -0.68
CA THR A 125 -15.90 -9.24 -0.73
C THR A 125 -15.32 -8.51 0.46
N PHE A 126 -14.65 -7.40 0.17
CA PHE A 126 -14.13 -6.48 1.16
C PHE A 126 -14.92 -5.17 1.15
N GLY A 127 -15.05 -4.53 2.30
CA GLY A 127 -15.74 -3.25 2.44
C GLY A 127 -15.36 -2.56 3.74
N ALA A 128 -15.62 -1.26 3.82
CA ALA A 128 -15.52 -0.51 5.07
C ALA A 128 -16.73 -0.80 5.97
N ALA A 129 -16.66 -0.34 7.23
CA ALA A 129 -17.81 -0.39 8.12
C ALA A 129 -18.98 0.47 7.58
N ASP A 130 -18.68 1.66 7.06
CA ASP A 130 -19.64 2.48 6.34
C ASP A 130 -20.09 1.79 5.04
N LYS A 131 -21.37 1.43 5.00
CA LYS A 131 -22.01 0.74 3.87
C LYS A 131 -22.24 1.63 2.65
N SER A 132 -22.06 2.95 2.79
CA SER A 132 -22.06 3.87 1.64
C SER A 132 -20.84 3.67 0.75
N VAL A 133 -19.76 3.10 1.29
CA VAL A 133 -18.53 2.85 0.53
C VAL A 133 -18.69 1.58 -0.30
N ALA A 134 -18.50 1.70 -1.61
CA ALA A 134 -18.57 0.58 -2.53
C ALA A 134 -17.58 -0.54 -2.14
N THR A 135 -18.06 -1.77 -2.21
CA THR A 135 -17.29 -2.97 -1.83
C THR A 135 -16.40 -3.44 -2.98
N VAL A 136 -15.34 -4.17 -2.67
CA VAL A 136 -14.44 -4.80 -3.64
C VAL A 136 -14.65 -6.31 -3.58
N THR A 137 -15.26 -6.89 -4.61
CA THR A 137 -15.40 -8.35 -4.76
C THR A 137 -14.31 -8.85 -5.70
N THR A 138 -13.51 -9.82 -5.25
CA THR A 138 -12.34 -10.29 -5.99
C THR A 138 -12.06 -11.77 -5.76
N THR A 139 -11.52 -12.42 -6.78
CA THR A 139 -10.87 -13.74 -6.69
C THR A 139 -9.36 -13.63 -6.55
N SER A 140 -8.82 -12.40 -6.50
CA SER A 140 -7.39 -12.19 -6.33
C SER A 140 -6.98 -12.40 -4.87
N TRP A 141 -5.92 -13.17 -4.70
CA TRP A 141 -5.20 -13.40 -3.46
C TRP A 141 -3.77 -12.91 -3.64
N VAL A 142 -3.23 -12.19 -2.66
CA VAL A 142 -1.90 -11.59 -2.73
C VAL A 142 -1.10 -12.06 -1.53
N ARG A 143 -0.10 -12.88 -1.81
CA ARG A 143 0.80 -13.46 -0.81
C ARG A 143 2.23 -12.97 -1.05
N THR A 144 3.07 -13.08 -0.03
CA THR A 144 4.45 -12.61 -0.09
C THR A 144 5.41 -13.79 -0.13
N LEU A 145 6.47 -13.70 -0.92
CA LEU A 145 7.64 -14.58 -0.83
C LEU A 145 8.52 -14.14 0.35
N SER A 146 9.39 -15.02 0.83
CA SER A 146 10.40 -14.64 1.84
C SER A 146 11.59 -13.89 1.24
N GLU A 147 11.76 -13.97 -0.08
CA GLU A 147 12.85 -13.37 -0.85
C GLU A 147 12.31 -12.87 -2.20
N PRO A 148 12.93 -11.87 -2.84
CA PRO A 148 12.50 -11.40 -4.16
C PRO A 148 12.53 -12.53 -5.19
N PHE A 149 11.47 -12.66 -5.98
CA PHE A 149 11.38 -13.69 -7.02
C PHE A 149 12.46 -13.48 -8.08
N ASP A 150 13.33 -14.47 -8.24
CA ASP A 150 14.28 -14.50 -9.34
C ASP A 150 13.80 -15.49 -10.41
N ILE A 151 13.24 -14.95 -11.50
CA ILE A 151 12.72 -15.73 -12.63
C ILE A 151 13.71 -16.72 -13.26
N GLU A 152 15.03 -16.45 -13.16
CA GLU A 152 16.08 -17.28 -13.75
C GLU A 152 16.61 -18.33 -12.75
N LYS A 153 16.52 -18.05 -11.44
CA LYS A 153 17.06 -18.94 -10.40
C LYS A 153 16.02 -19.79 -9.68
N THR A 154 14.78 -19.34 -9.60
CA THR A 154 13.74 -20.03 -8.82
C THR A 154 13.21 -21.23 -9.61
N SER A 155 13.38 -22.43 -9.06
CA SER A 155 12.96 -23.67 -9.74
C SER A 155 11.45 -23.84 -9.72
N GLU A 156 10.91 -24.47 -10.77
CA GLU A 156 9.47 -24.76 -10.87
C GLU A 156 8.99 -25.73 -9.79
N THR A 157 9.87 -26.62 -9.32
CA THR A 157 9.59 -27.48 -8.15
C THR A 157 9.36 -26.65 -6.88
N MET A 158 10.21 -25.65 -6.63
CA MET A 158 10.04 -24.73 -5.49
C MET A 158 8.77 -23.91 -5.64
N LEU A 159 8.49 -23.38 -6.83
CA LEU A 159 7.26 -22.63 -7.11
C LEU A 159 6.01 -23.49 -6.90
N SER A 160 6.03 -24.74 -7.35
CA SER A 160 4.91 -25.68 -7.18
C SER A 160 4.66 -26.01 -5.71
N ALA A 161 5.73 -26.21 -4.93
CA ALA A 161 5.62 -26.44 -3.49
C ALA A 161 5.07 -25.21 -2.76
N TRP A 162 5.57 -24.03 -3.10
CA TRP A 162 5.10 -22.76 -2.54
C TRP A 162 3.64 -22.49 -2.88
N LEU A 163 3.24 -22.68 -4.15
CA LEU A 163 1.86 -22.49 -4.61
C LEU A 163 0.88 -23.40 -3.88
N ASN A 164 1.25 -24.68 -3.70
CA ASN A 164 0.41 -25.61 -2.96
C ASN A 164 0.26 -25.22 -1.48
N ALA A 165 1.34 -24.74 -0.84
CA ALA A 165 1.26 -24.22 0.53
C ALA A 165 0.37 -22.97 0.62
N ALA A 166 0.58 -22.00 -0.29
CA ALA A 166 -0.20 -20.77 -0.37
C ALA A 166 -1.70 -21.04 -0.65
N ARG A 167 -2.02 -21.98 -1.55
CA ARG A 167 -3.41 -22.41 -1.83
C ARG A 167 -4.06 -23.04 -0.61
N GLY A 168 -3.33 -23.87 0.15
CA GLY A 168 -3.84 -24.48 1.37
C GLY A 168 -4.29 -23.41 2.38
N VAL A 169 -3.41 -22.46 2.68
CA VAL A 169 -3.71 -21.42 3.68
C VAL A 169 -4.73 -20.38 3.20
N ASN A 170 -5.01 -20.26 1.90
CA ASN A 170 -6.09 -19.40 1.40
C ASN A 170 -7.49 -19.87 1.82
N CYS A 171 -7.67 -21.15 2.16
CA CYS A 171 -8.94 -21.64 2.71
C CYS A 171 -8.92 -21.84 4.22
N ASP A 172 -7.79 -21.65 4.88
CA ASP A 172 -7.71 -21.72 6.34
C ASP A 172 -8.29 -20.44 6.93
N ALA A 173 -9.32 -20.57 7.77
CA ALA A 173 -10.10 -19.45 8.32
C ALA A 173 -9.29 -18.46 9.20
N GLY A 174 -7.98 -18.65 9.38
CA GLY A 174 -7.11 -17.80 10.18
C GLY A 174 -5.97 -17.12 9.41
N THR A 175 -5.76 -17.42 8.12
CA THR A 175 -4.56 -16.95 7.41
C THR A 175 -4.92 -15.91 6.36
N GLN A 176 -4.97 -14.65 6.79
CA GLN A 176 -5.24 -13.51 5.92
C GLN A 176 -4.10 -13.27 4.93
N ASP A 177 -4.44 -12.96 3.69
CA ASP A 177 -3.49 -12.48 2.69
C ASP A 177 -3.35 -10.94 2.80
N VAL A 178 -2.49 -10.34 1.95
CA VAL A 178 -2.21 -8.91 2.02
C VAL A 178 -3.48 -8.04 1.88
N LEU A 179 -4.42 -8.44 1.01
CA LEU A 179 -5.66 -7.69 0.85
C LEU A 179 -6.51 -7.76 2.11
N ALA A 180 -6.71 -8.94 2.69
CA ALA A 180 -7.47 -9.07 3.94
C ALA A 180 -6.81 -8.31 5.09
N ILE A 181 -5.49 -8.43 5.27
CA ILE A 181 -4.73 -7.67 6.27
C ILE A 181 -4.95 -6.17 6.10
N SER A 182 -4.96 -5.66 4.86
CA SER A 182 -5.16 -4.23 4.61
C SER A 182 -6.55 -3.73 5.06
N TYR A 183 -7.58 -4.57 4.98
CA TYR A 183 -8.93 -4.18 5.42
C TYR A 183 -9.13 -4.28 6.94
N ASP A 184 -8.24 -4.91 7.69
CA ASP A 184 -8.33 -4.92 9.16
C ASP A 184 -8.19 -3.51 9.75
N TYR A 185 -7.39 -2.65 9.11
CA TYR A 185 -7.02 -1.33 9.63
C TYR A 185 -7.87 -0.18 9.10
N VAL A 186 -8.83 -0.43 8.21
CA VAL A 186 -9.73 0.64 7.75
C VAL A 186 -10.70 1.04 8.85
N GLU A 187 -11.34 2.20 8.69
CA GLU A 187 -12.40 2.66 9.60
C GLU A 187 -13.45 1.57 9.89
N GLY A 188 -13.59 1.23 11.17
CA GLY A 188 -14.45 0.16 11.69
C GLY A 188 -14.05 -1.27 11.31
N GLY A 189 -12.83 -1.46 10.80
CA GLY A 189 -12.17 -2.76 10.72
C GLY A 189 -11.80 -3.31 12.10
N SER A 190 -11.24 -4.53 12.16
CA SER A 190 -10.90 -5.18 13.43
C SER A 190 -9.81 -4.46 14.24
N GLU A 191 -8.92 -3.74 13.56
CA GLU A 191 -7.77 -3.04 14.15
C GLU A 191 -7.88 -1.51 14.05
N ASP A 192 -8.78 -0.99 13.20
CA ASP A 192 -9.17 0.43 13.03
C ASP A 192 -8.07 1.44 13.40
N ALA A 193 -7.14 1.66 12.47
CA ALA A 193 -5.98 2.48 12.73
C ALA A 193 -6.30 3.98 12.59
N ARG A 194 -5.86 4.78 13.57
CA ARG A 194 -5.92 6.25 13.48
C ARG A 194 -4.88 6.82 12.52
N TYR A 195 -5.05 8.07 12.11
CA TYR A 195 -4.00 8.78 11.38
C TYR A 195 -3.11 9.59 12.34
N ALA A 196 -1.80 9.51 12.14
CA ALA A 196 -0.86 10.50 12.65
C ALA A 196 0.31 10.65 11.68
N LEU A 197 0.65 11.89 11.30
CA LEU A 197 1.75 12.16 10.40
C LEU A 197 3.07 11.73 11.04
N GLY A 198 3.85 10.89 10.35
CA GLY A 198 5.11 10.37 10.86
C GLY A 198 5.00 9.06 11.64
N ALA A 199 3.78 8.59 11.97
CA ALA A 199 3.59 7.30 12.63
C ALA A 199 3.88 6.12 11.68
N ASP A 200 4.65 5.15 12.17
CA ASP A 200 5.04 3.92 11.47
C ASP A 200 4.47 2.67 12.18
N PHE A 201 4.69 1.49 11.60
CA PHE A 201 4.19 0.22 12.13
C PHE A 201 4.60 -0.04 13.60
N HIS A 202 5.83 0.34 13.97
CA HIS A 202 6.37 0.10 15.30
C HIS A 202 5.73 1.01 16.36
N ASP A 203 5.38 2.24 15.97
CA ASP A 203 4.58 3.15 16.79
C ASP A 203 3.17 2.57 17.01
N PHE A 204 2.51 2.14 15.92
CA PHE A 204 1.18 1.53 15.98
C PHE A 204 1.12 0.35 16.95
N LEU A 205 2.13 -0.53 16.92
CA LEU A 205 2.22 -1.73 17.75
C LEU A 205 2.79 -1.48 19.15
N GLY A 206 3.36 -0.29 19.42
CA GLY A 206 4.05 0.00 20.67
C GLY A 206 5.31 -0.87 20.90
N LEU A 207 6.04 -1.19 19.82
CA LEU A 207 7.19 -2.10 19.87
C LEU A 207 8.51 -1.40 19.50
N ASP A 208 9.59 -1.78 20.19
CA ASP A 208 10.94 -1.46 19.75
C ASP A 208 11.20 -2.07 18.36
N TRP A 209 11.86 -1.32 17.47
CA TRP A 209 12.29 -1.83 16.18
C TRP A 209 13.81 -1.67 16.01
N ASP A 210 14.47 -2.72 15.53
CA ASP A 210 15.90 -2.72 15.21
C ASP A 210 16.10 -2.71 13.68
N PRO A 211 16.07 -1.53 13.03
CA PRO A 211 16.27 -1.42 11.59
C PRO A 211 17.69 -1.84 11.20
N ILE A 212 17.82 -2.47 10.04
CA ILE A 212 19.12 -2.86 9.48
C ILE A 212 20.08 -1.67 9.22
N ASP A 213 19.54 -0.48 9.05
CA ASP A 213 20.25 0.72 8.58
C ASP A 213 20.24 1.90 9.58
N ALA A 214 19.83 1.64 10.82
CA ALA A 214 19.92 2.60 11.92
C ALA A 214 20.13 1.91 13.27
N LEU A 215 20.23 2.70 14.33
CA LEU A 215 20.16 2.16 15.69
C LEU A 215 18.70 1.82 16.02
N LYS A 216 18.51 0.92 17.00
CA LYS A 216 17.20 0.64 17.60
C LYS A 216 16.38 1.91 17.79
N ILE A 217 15.14 1.87 17.32
CA ILE A 217 14.14 2.93 17.41
C ILE A 217 13.10 2.49 18.44
N LEU A 218 12.81 3.38 19.39
CA LEU A 218 11.74 3.19 20.36
C LEU A 218 10.44 3.72 19.77
N PRO A 219 9.29 3.09 20.05
CA PRO A 219 8.00 3.59 19.61
C PRO A 219 7.67 4.90 20.32
N ASP A 220 7.04 5.84 19.61
CA ASP A 220 6.33 6.94 20.26
C ASP A 220 4.99 6.41 20.80
N LEU A 221 4.91 6.19 22.11
CA LEU A 221 3.69 5.68 22.75
C LEU A 221 2.48 6.63 22.60
N GLY A 222 2.69 7.91 22.26
CA GLY A 222 1.61 8.82 21.90
C GLY A 222 0.97 8.52 20.55
N LEU A 223 1.63 7.70 19.72
CA LEU A 223 1.21 7.31 18.38
C LEU A 223 0.75 5.83 18.30
N GLU A 224 0.58 5.17 19.44
CA GLU A 224 0.00 3.81 19.49
C GLU A 224 -1.35 3.78 18.77
N GLY A 225 -1.59 2.75 17.97
CA GLY A 225 -2.79 2.63 17.15
C GLY A 225 -2.90 3.64 16.00
N ALA A 226 -1.84 4.40 15.66
CA ALA A 226 -1.85 5.36 14.56
C ALA A 226 -0.84 5.02 13.44
N LEU A 227 -1.18 5.37 12.19
CA LEU A 227 -0.34 5.13 11.00
C LEU A 227 -0.45 6.28 10.00
N ASP A 228 0.68 6.71 9.43
CA ASP A 228 0.66 7.49 8.19
C ASP A 228 0.57 6.60 6.94
N CYS A 229 0.52 7.22 5.75
CA CYS A 229 0.33 6.49 4.49
C CYS A 229 1.39 5.41 4.24
N SER A 230 2.66 5.72 4.48
CA SER A 230 3.78 4.82 4.30
C SER A 230 3.98 3.88 5.48
N GLY A 231 3.73 4.34 6.71
CA GLY A 231 3.72 3.49 7.90
C GLY A 231 2.72 2.37 7.80
N TYR A 232 1.53 2.70 7.27
CA TYR A 232 0.50 1.71 6.97
C TYR A 232 0.96 0.66 5.94
N MET A 233 1.62 1.07 4.86
CA MET A 233 2.16 0.11 3.89
C MET A 233 3.24 -0.79 4.52
N ARG A 234 4.08 -0.26 5.40
CA ARG A 234 5.11 -1.04 6.10
C ARG A 234 4.52 -2.02 7.11
N LEU A 235 3.44 -1.65 7.79
CA LEU A 235 2.68 -2.55 8.66
C LEU A 235 2.14 -3.73 7.84
N VAL A 236 1.41 -3.44 6.76
CA VAL A 236 0.77 -4.46 5.91
C VAL A 236 1.78 -5.39 5.24
N TRP A 237 2.85 -4.84 4.68
CA TRP A 237 3.78 -5.61 3.84
C TRP A 237 4.98 -6.20 4.58
N GLY A 238 5.44 -5.57 5.66
CA GLY A 238 6.69 -5.95 6.32
C GLY A 238 6.55 -6.36 7.78
N SER A 239 5.62 -5.77 8.53
CA SER A 239 5.41 -6.17 9.93
C SER A 239 4.42 -7.32 10.09
N ARG A 240 3.41 -7.42 9.23
CA ARG A 240 2.46 -8.53 9.22
C ARG A 240 3.00 -9.67 8.36
N THR A 241 3.07 -10.86 8.95
CA THR A 241 3.32 -12.09 8.21
C THR A 241 2.01 -12.60 7.63
N ASN A 242 1.93 -12.78 6.30
CA ASN A 242 0.73 -13.32 5.68
C ASN A 242 0.71 -14.85 5.54
N PHE A 243 1.85 -15.54 5.68
CA PHE A 243 1.95 -16.98 6.01
C PHE A 243 3.44 -17.37 6.16
N THR A 244 3.72 -18.62 6.51
CA THR A 244 5.09 -19.15 6.60
C THR A 244 5.28 -20.27 5.59
N PHE A 245 6.40 -20.25 4.86
CA PHE A 245 6.81 -21.31 3.94
C PHE A 245 8.24 -21.72 4.22
N ASP A 246 8.49 -23.02 4.36
CA ASP A 246 9.82 -23.58 4.64
C ASP A 246 10.53 -22.93 5.84
N GLY A 247 9.76 -22.67 6.91
CA GLY A 247 10.25 -22.04 8.14
C GLY A 247 10.61 -20.55 8.01
N LYS A 248 10.29 -19.92 6.88
CA LYS A 248 10.48 -18.47 6.65
C LYS A 248 9.13 -17.76 6.57
N ASP A 249 9.03 -16.65 7.27
CA ASP A 249 7.84 -15.80 7.25
C ASP A 249 7.76 -14.97 5.96
N ALA A 250 6.56 -14.89 5.41
CA ALA A 250 6.22 -14.09 4.24
C ALA A 250 6.00 -12.62 4.63
N SER A 251 7.10 -11.88 4.75
CA SER A 251 7.13 -10.44 5.02
C SER A 251 8.26 -9.75 4.26
N ILE A 252 8.03 -8.53 3.78
CA ILE A 252 9.07 -7.74 3.11
C ILE A 252 10.01 -7.12 4.15
N PRO A 253 11.34 -7.28 4.04
CA PRO A 253 12.30 -6.62 4.90
C PRO A 253 12.11 -5.09 4.91
N LEU A 254 12.14 -4.48 6.09
CA LEU A 254 11.94 -3.03 6.26
C LEU A 254 13.27 -2.31 6.48
N SER A 255 13.41 -1.10 5.95
CA SER A 255 14.55 -0.20 6.18
C SER A 255 14.08 1.20 6.52
N LEU A 256 14.87 1.99 7.24
CA LEU A 256 14.52 3.38 7.50
C LEU A 256 14.74 4.25 6.26
N LYS A 257 15.87 4.03 5.57
CA LYS A 257 16.32 4.76 4.38
C LYS A 257 16.20 3.88 3.14
N SER A 258 16.49 4.48 2.00
CA SER A 258 16.66 3.77 0.72
C SER A 258 17.72 2.67 0.85
N LEU A 259 17.26 1.41 0.81
CA LEU A 259 18.11 0.21 0.84
C LEU A 259 17.55 -0.84 -0.13
N THR A 260 18.42 -1.40 -0.97
CA THR A 260 18.03 -2.39 -1.97
C THR A 260 17.39 -3.63 -1.32
N GLY A 261 16.30 -4.12 -1.92
CA GLY A 261 15.60 -5.32 -1.46
C GLY A 261 14.71 -5.13 -0.22
N HIS A 262 14.60 -3.89 0.27
CA HIS A 262 13.78 -3.52 1.42
C HIS A 262 12.64 -2.59 1.03
N LEU A 263 11.70 -2.37 1.97
CA LEU A 263 10.66 -1.35 1.89
C LEU A 263 11.04 -0.17 2.82
N PRO A 264 11.49 0.98 2.26
CA PRO A 264 11.91 2.16 3.02
C PRO A 264 10.78 2.86 3.78
N ARG A 265 11.12 3.83 4.65
CA ARG A 265 10.14 4.54 5.49
C ARG A 265 9.23 5.50 4.74
N THR A 266 9.76 6.26 3.76
CA THR A 266 9.02 7.35 3.12
C THR A 266 8.36 6.88 1.81
N SER A 267 7.23 7.46 1.44
CA SER A 267 6.58 7.17 0.15
C SER A 267 7.49 7.47 -1.05
N GLU A 268 8.33 8.51 -0.96
CA GLU A 268 9.34 8.83 -1.98
C GLU A 268 10.36 7.70 -2.12
N ASP A 269 10.96 7.26 -1.01
CA ASP A 269 11.98 6.21 -1.03
C ASP A 269 11.39 4.86 -1.45
N MET A 270 10.15 4.55 -1.05
CA MET A 270 9.42 3.37 -1.53
C MET A 270 9.30 3.35 -3.06
N TYR A 271 9.02 4.49 -3.68
CA TYR A 271 9.04 4.59 -5.14
C TYR A 271 10.46 4.42 -5.69
N ARG A 272 11.42 5.24 -5.23
CA ARG A 272 12.76 5.35 -5.81
C ARG A 272 13.62 4.10 -5.64
N ALA A 273 13.58 3.51 -4.45
CA ALA A 273 14.53 2.48 -4.01
C ALA A 273 13.86 1.25 -3.39
N GLY A 274 12.53 1.27 -3.20
CA GLY A 274 11.80 0.11 -2.72
C GLY A 274 12.04 -1.13 -3.59
N THR A 275 11.84 -2.29 -2.99
CA THR A 275 11.92 -3.58 -3.69
C THR A 275 10.86 -3.72 -4.80
N GLY A 276 11.04 -4.72 -5.67
CA GLY A 276 10.11 -5.01 -6.74
C GLY A 276 10.37 -4.19 -8.00
N LYS A 277 9.31 -3.99 -8.79
CA LYS A 277 9.38 -3.45 -10.15
C LYS A 277 8.50 -2.20 -10.31
N ILE A 278 9.06 -1.17 -10.95
CA ILE A 278 8.28 -0.03 -11.42
C ILE A 278 7.38 -0.46 -12.58
N LEU A 279 6.07 -0.29 -12.41
CA LEU A 279 5.06 -0.56 -13.43
C LEU A 279 4.74 0.69 -14.24
N ILE A 280 4.55 1.80 -13.53
CA ILE A 280 4.29 3.10 -14.11
C ILE A 280 5.40 4.03 -13.62
N PRO A 281 6.32 4.45 -14.50
CA PRO A 281 7.35 5.41 -14.16
C PRO A 281 6.76 6.73 -13.68
N PHE A 282 7.52 7.47 -12.86
CA PHE A 282 7.10 8.78 -12.40
C PHE A 282 6.77 9.68 -13.59
N ARG A 283 5.58 10.27 -13.54
CA ARG A 283 5.09 11.22 -14.51
C ARG A 283 4.18 12.22 -13.84
N THR A 284 4.19 13.45 -14.34
CA THR A 284 3.17 14.42 -13.94
C THR A 284 1.86 14.09 -14.65
N GLN A 285 1.89 14.13 -15.98
CA GLN A 285 0.76 13.88 -16.86
C GLN A 285 0.99 12.60 -17.69
N PRO A 286 -0.04 11.78 -17.97
CA PRO A 286 0.12 10.62 -18.84
C PRO A 286 0.53 11.03 -20.26
N ALA A 287 1.29 10.15 -20.92
CA ALA A 287 1.70 10.37 -22.29
C ALA A 287 0.46 10.50 -23.21
N GLY A 288 0.38 11.58 -23.99
CA GLY A 288 -0.72 11.85 -24.90
C GLY A 288 -2.02 12.33 -24.27
N ALA A 289 -2.08 12.50 -22.94
CA ALA A 289 -3.25 13.09 -22.29
C ALA A 289 -3.38 14.60 -22.62
N PRO A 290 -4.59 15.18 -22.56
CA PRO A 290 -4.78 16.62 -22.61
C PRO A 290 -3.95 17.34 -21.53
N SER A 291 -3.52 18.57 -21.83
CA SER A 291 -2.81 19.41 -20.86
C SER A 291 -3.56 19.48 -19.54
N PHE A 292 -2.81 19.37 -18.44
CA PHE A 292 -3.35 19.48 -17.09
C PHE A 292 -4.31 18.35 -16.70
N GLN A 293 -4.06 17.14 -17.21
CA GLN A 293 -4.72 15.92 -16.75
C GLN A 293 -3.70 14.97 -16.11
N GLY A 294 -3.87 14.62 -14.85
CA GLY A 294 -2.99 13.69 -14.14
C GLY A 294 -3.58 12.29 -13.92
N ALA A 295 -4.88 12.12 -14.16
CA ALA A 295 -5.59 10.84 -14.04
C ALA A 295 -4.94 9.75 -14.90
N PRO A 296 -4.84 8.51 -14.42
CA PRO A 296 -4.25 7.42 -15.19
C PRO A 296 -5.07 7.05 -16.43
N THR A 297 -4.35 6.67 -17.47
CA THR A 297 -4.94 6.17 -18.71
C THR A 297 -5.48 4.75 -18.54
N THR A 298 -6.34 4.30 -19.45
CA THR A 298 -6.81 2.91 -19.48
C THR A 298 -5.65 1.90 -19.57
N THR A 299 -4.58 2.23 -20.30
CA THR A 299 -3.38 1.38 -20.40
C THR A 299 -2.64 1.26 -19.07
N GLU A 300 -2.49 2.37 -18.35
CA GLU A 300 -1.90 2.37 -17.01
C GLU A 300 -2.79 1.60 -16.02
N LEU A 301 -4.10 1.79 -16.07
CA LEU A 301 -5.02 1.05 -15.22
C LEU A 301 -5.04 -0.44 -15.51
N ALA A 302 -4.85 -0.83 -16.78
CA ALA A 302 -4.75 -2.22 -17.18
C ALA A 302 -3.44 -2.91 -16.74
N SER A 303 -2.40 -2.14 -16.37
CA SER A 303 -1.15 -2.72 -15.85
C SER A 303 -1.16 -2.92 -14.33
N LEU A 304 -2.11 -2.31 -13.62
CA LEU A 304 -2.26 -2.45 -12.17
C LEU A 304 -2.94 -3.78 -11.80
N GLU A 305 -2.42 -4.41 -10.75
CA GLU A 305 -2.98 -5.60 -10.12
C GLU A 305 -3.14 -5.36 -8.60
N PRO A 306 -4.13 -6.01 -7.95
CA PRO A 306 -4.29 -5.92 -6.50
C PRO A 306 -2.96 -6.20 -5.78
N GLY A 307 -2.57 -5.32 -4.87
CA GLY A 307 -1.27 -5.37 -4.19
C GLY A 307 -0.25 -4.35 -4.71
N ASP A 308 -0.42 -3.80 -5.91
CA ASP A 308 0.52 -2.79 -6.42
C ASP A 308 0.46 -1.50 -5.59
N LEU A 309 1.64 -0.99 -5.22
CA LEU A 309 1.73 0.34 -4.61
C LEU A 309 1.47 1.42 -5.65
N VAL A 310 0.69 2.41 -5.26
CA VAL A 310 0.33 3.58 -6.07
C VAL A 310 0.77 4.86 -5.36
N PHE A 311 1.43 5.75 -6.09
CA PHE A 311 2.10 6.92 -5.54
C PHE A 311 1.47 8.21 -6.03
N PHE A 312 1.38 9.18 -5.14
CA PHE A 312 0.72 10.45 -5.40
C PHE A 312 1.56 11.64 -4.92
N ASP A 313 1.33 12.78 -5.57
CA ASP A 313 1.79 14.08 -5.14
C ASP A 313 0.57 14.87 -4.66
N THR A 314 0.38 14.93 -3.33
CA THR A 314 -0.80 15.57 -2.72
C THR A 314 -0.75 17.09 -2.78
N THR A 315 0.40 17.67 -3.10
CA THR A 315 0.60 19.12 -3.22
C THR A 315 0.19 19.63 -4.59
N CYS A 316 0.27 18.78 -5.62
CA CYS A 316 -0.16 19.16 -6.95
C CYS A 316 -1.70 19.19 -7.06
N SER A 317 -2.20 20.26 -7.67
CA SER A 317 -3.57 20.38 -8.11
C SER A 317 -3.60 20.61 -9.61
N TYR A 318 -4.48 19.88 -10.31
CA TYR A 318 -4.63 19.98 -11.76
C TYR A 318 -5.62 21.08 -12.19
N ALA A 319 -5.96 22.02 -11.31
CA ALA A 319 -6.50 23.29 -11.76
C ALA A 319 -5.45 24.03 -12.63
N ILE A 320 -5.88 24.64 -13.73
CA ILE A 320 -5.00 25.19 -14.79
C ILE A 320 -3.83 26.02 -14.22
N ALA A 321 -4.10 26.88 -13.23
CA ALA A 321 -3.08 27.75 -12.63
C ALA A 321 -2.03 26.99 -11.80
N THR A 322 -2.44 25.95 -11.07
CA THR A 322 -1.56 25.20 -10.15
C THR A 322 -0.85 24.04 -10.81
N ALA A 323 -1.39 23.52 -11.92
CA ALA A 323 -0.79 22.39 -12.64
C ALA A 323 0.62 22.72 -13.18
N ILE A 324 0.88 23.99 -13.52
CA ILE A 324 2.18 24.49 -13.95
C ILE A 324 3.23 24.40 -12.83
N LEU A 325 2.78 24.44 -11.57
CA LEU A 325 3.64 24.42 -10.38
C LEU A 325 3.94 23.00 -9.89
N CYS A 326 3.33 21.98 -10.48
CA CYS A 326 3.54 20.60 -10.07
C CYS A 326 5.00 20.18 -10.32
N SER A 327 5.62 19.63 -9.28
CA SER A 327 7.01 19.20 -9.37
C SER A 327 7.16 18.08 -10.40
N LYS A 328 8.24 18.17 -11.18
CA LYS A 328 8.58 17.22 -12.26
C LYS A 328 9.59 16.16 -11.80
N ASN A 329 9.85 16.09 -10.50
CA ASN A 329 10.82 15.17 -9.90
C ASN A 329 10.09 14.18 -8.98
N PRO A 330 10.51 12.91 -8.90
CA PRO A 330 9.94 11.95 -7.95
C PRO A 330 9.95 12.38 -6.47
N SER A 331 10.73 13.40 -6.09
CA SER A 331 10.68 13.99 -4.75
C SER A 331 9.37 14.72 -4.44
N ALA A 332 8.48 14.85 -5.42
CA ALA A 332 7.12 15.30 -5.22
C ALA A 332 6.22 14.24 -4.55
N ILE A 333 6.62 12.97 -4.59
CA ILE A 333 5.82 11.88 -4.03
C ILE A 333 5.71 12.08 -2.52
N SER A 334 4.49 12.36 -2.09
CA SER A 334 4.15 12.73 -0.71
C SER A 334 3.11 11.79 -0.11
N HIS A 335 2.60 10.83 -0.90
CA HIS A 335 1.61 9.88 -0.45
C HIS A 335 1.71 8.55 -1.21
N VAL A 336 1.38 7.47 -0.52
CA VAL A 336 1.34 6.11 -1.07
C VAL A 336 0.05 5.42 -0.64
N GLY A 337 -0.45 4.54 -1.51
CA GLY A 337 -1.50 3.59 -1.20
C GLY A 337 -1.25 2.28 -1.93
N MET A 338 -2.25 1.40 -1.90
CA MET A 338 -2.22 0.12 -2.59
C MET A 338 -3.47 -0.04 -3.45
N PHE A 339 -3.32 -0.46 -4.70
CA PHE A 339 -4.45 -0.82 -5.55
C PHE A 339 -5.08 -2.12 -5.02
N VAL A 340 -6.41 -2.14 -4.87
CA VAL A 340 -7.14 -3.28 -4.27
C VAL A 340 -8.05 -4.00 -5.26
N GLY A 341 -8.23 -3.46 -6.47
CA GLY A 341 -9.06 -4.05 -7.51
C GLY A 341 -10.18 -3.13 -7.96
N ARG A 342 -11.24 -3.72 -8.52
CA ARG A 342 -12.44 -2.98 -8.92
C ARG A 342 -13.54 -3.13 -7.88
N ASP A 343 -14.25 -2.04 -7.63
CA ASP A 343 -15.41 -2.07 -6.74
C ASP A 343 -16.69 -2.55 -7.43
N SER A 344 -17.78 -2.63 -6.67
CA SER A 344 -19.11 -3.02 -7.15
C SER A 344 -19.69 -2.09 -8.22
N GLY A 345 -19.17 -0.87 -8.36
CA GLY A 345 -19.49 0.07 -9.44
C GLY A 345 -18.54 -0.03 -10.64
N GLY A 346 -17.60 -0.98 -10.64
CA GLY A 346 -16.59 -1.16 -11.70
C GLY A 346 -15.41 -0.19 -11.62
N ASN A 347 -15.29 0.60 -10.55
CA ASN A 347 -14.23 1.60 -10.41
C ASN A 347 -12.93 0.99 -9.87
N TYR A 348 -11.80 1.44 -10.41
CA TYR A 348 -10.46 1.04 -9.96
C TYR A 348 -10.15 1.69 -8.61
N ARG A 349 -10.18 0.89 -7.54
CA ARG A 349 -10.11 1.36 -6.16
C ARG A 349 -8.72 1.14 -5.55
N PHE A 350 -8.29 2.08 -4.72
CA PHE A 350 -7.08 1.95 -3.90
C PHE A 350 -7.37 2.22 -2.42
N ILE A 351 -6.52 1.72 -1.55
CA ILE A 351 -6.55 1.90 -0.10
C ILE A 351 -5.35 2.72 0.35
N SER A 352 -5.53 3.62 1.31
CA SER A 352 -4.42 4.43 1.88
C SER A 352 -4.79 5.08 3.21
N SER A 353 -3.80 5.32 4.08
CA SER A 353 -4.01 6.06 5.34
C SER A 353 -3.97 7.57 5.11
N ARG A 354 -4.98 8.30 5.59
CA ARG A 354 -5.19 9.73 5.31
C ARG A 354 -5.63 10.50 6.56
N THR A 355 -5.22 11.76 6.66
CA THR A 355 -5.58 12.65 7.78
C THR A 355 -7.08 12.86 7.91
N THR A 356 -7.77 13.15 6.80
CA THR A 356 -9.21 13.46 6.75
C THR A 356 -10.10 12.28 7.08
N ALA A 357 -9.67 11.06 6.73
CA ALA A 357 -10.38 9.85 7.13
C ALA A 357 -9.94 9.34 8.51
N ASN A 358 -9.00 10.05 9.16
CA ASN A 358 -8.35 9.64 10.38
C ASN A 358 -7.84 8.18 10.34
N GLY A 359 -7.26 7.74 9.22
CA GLY A 359 -6.73 6.39 9.11
C GLY A 359 -6.72 5.82 7.70
N PRO A 360 -6.39 4.52 7.54
CA PRO A 360 -6.62 3.76 6.34
C PRO A 360 -8.08 3.84 5.89
N THR A 361 -8.27 4.16 4.61
CA THR A 361 -9.61 4.20 4.02
C THR A 361 -9.58 3.69 2.59
N VAL A 362 -10.68 3.03 2.22
CA VAL A 362 -11.06 2.75 0.83
C VAL A 362 -12.14 3.70 0.35
N GLY A 363 -12.69 4.56 1.21
CA GLY A 363 -13.76 5.50 0.90
C GLY A 363 -13.28 6.76 0.19
N ASN A 364 -14.22 7.64 -0.16
CA ASN A 364 -13.92 8.90 -0.85
C ASN A 364 -13.65 10.09 0.11
N THR A 365 -13.52 9.79 1.40
CA THR A 365 -13.27 10.78 2.47
C THR A 365 -11.93 11.48 2.27
N GLY A 366 -11.99 12.81 2.12
CA GLY A 366 -10.83 13.67 1.81
C GLY A 366 -10.19 13.43 0.44
N GLY A 367 -10.95 12.87 -0.50
CA GLY A 367 -10.55 12.66 -1.88
C GLY A 367 -10.89 11.26 -2.37
N TRP A 368 -11.11 11.12 -3.67
CA TRP A 368 -11.65 9.88 -4.21
C TRP A 368 -10.62 8.75 -4.23
N SER A 369 -10.99 7.60 -3.67
CA SER A 369 -10.17 6.39 -3.69
C SER A 369 -10.35 5.59 -4.99
N ILE A 370 -10.77 6.23 -6.07
CA ILE A 370 -11.12 5.60 -7.35
C ILE A 370 -10.47 6.32 -8.52
N PHE A 371 -9.76 5.61 -9.40
CA PHE A 371 -8.94 6.24 -10.45
C PHE A 371 -9.71 6.70 -11.70
N ASN A 372 -10.82 6.04 -12.02
CA ASN A 372 -11.58 6.23 -13.25
C ASN A 372 -12.80 7.14 -13.07
N ALA A 373 -12.87 7.86 -11.95
CA ALA A 373 -13.88 8.88 -11.70
C ALA A 373 -13.18 10.22 -11.42
N GLY A 374 -13.87 11.34 -11.67
CA GLY A 374 -13.39 12.66 -11.24
C GLY A 374 -12.43 13.30 -12.24
N VAL A 375 -12.60 12.94 -13.51
CA VAL A 375 -11.94 13.62 -14.64
C VAL A 375 -12.40 15.08 -14.81
N ASP A 376 -13.38 15.53 -14.03
CA ASP A 376 -13.92 16.89 -13.96
C ASP A 376 -13.38 17.74 -12.78
N GLY A 377 -12.43 17.21 -11.99
CA GLY A 377 -11.67 17.98 -11.00
C GLY A 377 -12.19 17.92 -9.56
N THR A 378 -13.26 17.18 -9.27
CA THR A 378 -13.80 17.03 -7.89
C THR A 378 -13.15 15.88 -7.11
N GLY A 379 -12.65 14.85 -7.80
CA GLY A 379 -11.86 13.76 -7.21
C GLY A 379 -10.35 14.06 -7.25
N SER A 380 -9.75 14.46 -6.12
CA SER A 380 -8.38 14.99 -6.10
C SER A 380 -7.26 13.95 -6.34
N TYR A 381 -7.37 12.74 -5.80
CA TYR A 381 -6.29 11.75 -5.86
C TYR A 381 -5.98 11.18 -7.25
N PRO A 382 -6.97 10.86 -8.11
CA PRO A 382 -6.70 10.35 -9.45
C PRO A 382 -5.82 11.30 -10.25
N GLN A 383 -6.11 12.60 -10.18
CA GLN A 383 -5.30 13.64 -10.81
C GLN A 383 -3.90 13.72 -10.19
N ARG A 384 -3.75 13.39 -8.91
CA ARG A 384 -2.47 13.44 -8.19
C ARG A 384 -1.60 12.19 -8.38
N PHE A 385 -2.08 11.19 -9.11
CA PHE A 385 -1.33 9.97 -9.36
C PHE A 385 -0.05 10.23 -10.17
N ARG A 386 1.05 9.57 -9.79
CA ARG A 386 2.39 9.79 -10.35
C ARG A 386 3.08 8.54 -10.84
N ALA A 387 2.89 7.42 -10.16
CA ALA A 387 3.64 6.19 -10.40
C ALA A 387 2.99 4.99 -9.74
N ALA A 388 3.41 3.79 -10.16
CA ALA A 388 3.06 2.54 -9.50
C ALA A 388 4.23 1.55 -9.48
N ARG A 389 4.27 0.71 -8.45
CA ARG A 389 5.30 -0.32 -8.22
C ARG A 389 4.64 -1.61 -7.73
N ARG A 390 5.05 -2.73 -8.32
CA ARG A 390 4.78 -4.07 -7.79
C ARG A 390 5.89 -4.44 -6.82
N LEU A 391 5.55 -4.85 -5.61
CA LEU A 391 6.53 -5.16 -4.56
C LEU A 391 7.15 -6.54 -4.72
#